data_AF-A0A8H6GAX4-F1
#
_entry.id   AF-A0A8H6GAX4-F1
#
_cell.length_a   1.000
_cell.length_b   1.000
_cell.length_c   1.000
_cell.angle_alpha   90.00
_cell.angle_beta   90.00
_cell.angle_gamma   90.00
#
_symmetry.space_group_name_H-M   'P 1'
#
loop_
_entity.id
_entity.type
_entity.pdbx_description
1 polymer ?
#
loop_
_entity_poly.entity_id
_entity_poly.type
_entity_poly.pdbx_seq_one_letter_code
_entity_poly.pdbx_strand_id
1 'polypeptide(L)'
;MLPDETIDRAADTLAKFRNNNALNDILDQYAVLIEDYKRLKSDYEEEREGRERLRRKGLESCEVMVRMYANLTGLSKTLCKSGLSGAEKRSFSSFAAGFNHSYGLADFIDAGELKENADFKLKAILRLYAENAQCKHIYFAACHDVGYVSDLIPFRGNRERFTLIRTPSLLFHKEFDRLGMNVEELLFILRSSAG
;
A
#
# COMPACT_ATOMS: atom_id res chain seq x y z
N MET A 1 29.49 35.17 56.14
CA MET A 1 29.91 34.30 55.03
C MET A 1 29.05 33.04 55.10
N LEU A 2 28.51 32.58 53.98
CA LEU A 2 27.83 31.27 53.95
C LEU A 2 28.87 30.18 54.25
N PRO A 3 28.54 29.14 55.04
CA PRO A 3 29.47 28.04 55.29
C PRO A 3 29.85 27.37 53.97
N ASP A 4 31.14 27.07 53.76
CA ASP A 4 31.66 26.47 52.52
C ASP A 4 30.90 25.21 52.10
N GLU A 5 30.51 24.38 53.07
CA GLU A 5 29.72 23.16 52.87
C GLU A 5 28.33 23.43 52.22
N THR A 6 27.76 24.61 52.46
CA THR A 6 26.49 25.02 51.85
C THR A 6 26.68 25.46 50.40
N ILE A 7 27.83 26.07 50.10
CA ILE A 7 28.21 26.52 48.75
C ILE A 7 28.49 25.31 47.87
N ASP A 8 29.24 24.33 48.39
CA ASP A 8 29.56 23.08 47.67
C ASP A 8 28.30 22.27 47.36
N ARG A 9 27.39 22.15 48.34
CA ARG A 9 26.12 21.43 48.13
C ARG A 9 25.22 22.11 47.10
N ALA A 10 25.23 23.44 47.04
CA ALA A 10 24.50 24.20 46.03
C ALA A 10 25.12 24.00 44.62
N ALA A 11 26.45 23.98 44.52
CA ALA A 11 27.16 23.71 43.27
C ALA A 11 26.89 22.30 42.73
N ASP A 12 26.90 21.28 43.61
CA ASP A 12 26.54 19.90 43.27
C ASP A 12 25.08 19.77 42.79
N THR A 13 24.18 20.47 43.47
CA THR A 13 22.76 20.51 43.07
C THR A 13 22.61 21.16 41.69
N LEU A 14 23.32 22.27 41.46
CA LEU A 14 23.32 22.97 40.17
C LEU A 14 23.93 22.13 39.04
N ALA A 15 24.98 21.36 39.33
CA ALA A 15 25.59 20.41 38.39
C ALA A 15 24.64 19.26 38.04
N LYS A 16 23.90 18.73 39.02
CA LYS A 16 22.84 17.73 38.81
C LYS A 16 21.70 18.27 37.96
N PHE A 17 21.26 19.51 38.20
CA PHE A 17 20.24 20.17 37.36
C PHE A 17 20.75 20.46 35.94
N ARG A 18 22.01 20.87 35.77
CA ARG A 18 22.64 21.08 34.46
C ARG A 18 22.79 19.78 33.65
N ASN A 19 23.00 18.65 34.33
CA ASN A 19 23.04 17.33 33.70
C ASN A 19 21.65 16.68 33.54
N ASN A 20 20.58 17.31 34.02
CA ASN A 20 19.24 16.75 33.93
C ASN A 20 18.65 17.03 32.54
N ASN A 21 18.86 16.09 31.63
CA ASN A 21 18.36 16.13 30.24
C ASN A 21 16.84 15.93 30.12
N ALA A 22 16.08 15.93 31.23
CA ALA A 22 14.64 15.73 31.23
C ALA A 22 13.88 16.62 30.22
N LEU A 23 14.33 17.85 29.97
CA LEU A 23 13.74 18.70 28.93
C LEU A 23 14.00 18.16 27.52
N ASN A 24 15.21 17.69 27.23
CA ASN A 24 15.54 17.06 25.95
C ASN A 24 14.76 15.75 25.77
N ASP A 25 14.67 14.93 26.81
CA ASP A 25 13.88 13.68 26.79
C ASP A 25 12.40 13.96 26.50
N ILE A 26 11.85 15.02 27.12
CA ILE A 26 10.48 15.47 26.86
C ILE A 26 10.34 15.95 25.41
N LEU A 27 11.28 16.75 24.90
CA LEU A 27 11.26 17.24 23.51
C LEU A 27 11.32 16.09 22.50
N ASP A 28 12.15 15.07 22.75
CA ASP A 28 12.23 13.87 21.91
C ASP A 28 10.91 13.09 21.93
N GLN A 29 10.28 12.94 23.10
CA GLN A 29 8.95 12.32 23.22
C GLN A 29 7.88 13.11 22.45
N TYR A 30 7.89 14.44 22.53
CA TYR A 30 6.97 15.27 21.76
C TYR A 30 7.22 15.16 20.25
N ALA A 31 8.48 15.05 19.81
CA ALA A 31 8.80 14.86 18.39
C ALA A 31 8.22 13.54 17.86
N VAL A 32 8.40 12.43 18.59
CA VAL A 32 7.79 11.13 18.26
C VAL A 32 6.27 11.23 18.24
N LEU A 33 5.65 11.84 19.26
CA LEU A 33 4.20 11.99 19.33
C LEU A 33 3.63 12.81 18.15
N ILE A 34 4.34 13.85 17.72
CA ILE A 34 3.96 14.65 16.55
C ILE A 34 4.03 13.81 15.27
N GLU A 35 5.04 12.96 15.11
CA GLU A 35 5.15 12.05 13.97
C GLU A 35 4.02 11.00 13.96
N ASP A 36 3.74 10.38 15.10
CA ASP A 36 2.65 9.42 15.25
C ASP A 36 1.30 10.06 14.96
N TYR A 37 1.06 11.28 15.46
CA TYR A 37 -0.17 12.02 15.16
C TYR A 37 -0.32 12.32 13.66
N LYS A 38 0.77 12.74 13.00
CA LYS A 38 0.76 12.98 11.54
C LYS A 38 0.43 11.71 10.77
N ARG A 39 1.02 10.58 11.16
CA ARG A 39 0.75 9.28 10.56
C ARG A 39 -0.70 8.87 10.74
N LEU A 40 -1.20 8.94 11.98
CA LEU A 40 -2.59 8.59 12.30
C LEU A 40 -3.59 9.47 11.52
N LYS A 41 -3.31 10.77 11.43
CA LYS A 41 -4.15 11.69 10.67
C LYS A 41 -4.17 11.35 9.18
N SER A 42 -3.02 11.02 8.60
CA SER A 42 -2.92 10.56 7.21
C SER A 42 -3.77 9.31 6.99
N ASP A 43 -3.60 8.29 7.84
CA ASP A 43 -4.32 7.02 7.73
C ASP A 43 -5.85 7.22 7.81
N TYR A 44 -6.31 8.13 8.68
CA TYR A 44 -7.74 8.48 8.79
C TYR A 44 -8.28 9.19 7.55
N GLU A 45 -7.54 10.15 7.00
CA GLU A 45 -7.94 10.87 5.79
C GLU A 45 -8.00 9.91 4.58
N GLU A 46 -7.07 8.97 4.48
CA GLU A 46 -7.03 7.93 3.46
C GLU A 46 -8.25 6.98 3.54
N GLU A 47 -8.58 6.49 4.73
CA GLU A 47 -9.74 5.63 4.94
C GLU A 47 -11.03 6.35 4.61
N ARG A 48 -11.15 7.62 5.04
CA ARG A 48 -12.31 8.46 4.77
C ARG A 48 -12.50 8.69 3.27
N GLU A 49 -11.43 9.06 2.55
CA GLU A 49 -11.51 9.27 1.10
C GLU A 49 -11.89 7.97 0.37
N GLY A 50 -11.34 6.83 0.80
CA GLY A 50 -11.72 5.51 0.29
C GLY A 50 -13.21 5.23 0.45
N ARG A 51 -13.77 5.45 1.64
CA ARG A 51 -15.20 5.27 1.91
C ARG A 51 -16.08 6.22 1.10
N GLU A 52 -15.70 7.50 1.00
CA GLU A 52 -16.44 8.49 0.21
C GLU A 52 -16.41 8.16 -1.29
N ARG A 53 -15.31 7.59 -1.80
CA ARG A 53 -15.21 7.10 -3.18
C ARG A 53 -16.16 5.95 -3.45
N LEU A 54 -16.22 4.95 -2.56
CA LEU A 54 -17.18 3.85 -2.70
C LEU A 54 -18.63 4.36 -2.65
N ARG A 55 -18.93 5.28 -1.73
CA ARG A 55 -20.26 5.90 -1.60
C ARG A 55 -20.68 6.66 -2.87
N ARG A 56 -19.77 7.41 -3.50
CA ARG A 56 -20.05 8.11 -4.77
C ARG A 56 -20.44 7.14 -5.90
N LYS A 57 -19.98 5.90 -5.84
CA LYS A 57 -20.30 4.84 -6.82
C LYS A 57 -21.47 3.95 -6.39
N GLY A 58 -22.10 4.20 -5.23
CA GLY A 58 -23.15 3.33 -4.68
C GLY A 58 -22.64 1.94 -4.27
N LEU A 59 -21.36 1.85 -3.88
CA LEU A 59 -20.67 0.60 -3.53
C LEU A 59 -20.46 0.43 -2.03
N GLU A 60 -21.02 1.31 -1.19
CA GLU A 60 -20.83 1.32 0.26
C GLU A 60 -21.30 0.05 0.98
N SER A 61 -22.23 -0.70 0.37
CA SER A 61 -22.72 -1.98 0.89
C SER A 61 -22.00 -3.19 0.30
N CYS A 62 -21.02 -3.00 -0.58
CA CYS A 62 -20.27 -4.07 -1.21
C CYS A 62 -19.05 -4.44 -0.37
N GLU A 63 -18.78 -5.74 -0.25
CA GLU A 63 -17.48 -6.21 0.24
C GLU A 63 -16.42 -6.03 -0.85
N VAL A 64 -15.23 -5.58 -0.46
CA VAL A 64 -14.09 -5.40 -1.38
C VAL A 64 -13.28 -6.67 -1.37
N MET A 65 -12.93 -7.21 -2.54
CA MET A 65 -12.03 -8.37 -2.64
C MET A 65 -10.74 -7.94 -3.32
N VAL A 66 -9.60 -8.28 -2.72
CA VAL A 66 -8.27 -7.90 -3.21
C VAL A 66 -7.52 -9.15 -3.61
N ARG A 67 -7.12 -9.25 -4.87
CA ARG A 67 -6.37 -10.40 -5.39
C ARG A 67 -5.10 -9.96 -6.12
N MET A 68 -3.96 -10.37 -5.59
CA MET A 68 -2.65 -10.12 -6.17
C MET A 68 -2.12 -11.43 -6.78
N TYR A 69 -1.81 -11.42 -8.07
CA TYR A 69 -1.23 -12.58 -8.76
C TYR A 69 0.22 -12.28 -9.10
N ALA A 70 1.13 -13.14 -8.63
CA ALA A 70 2.55 -12.96 -8.91
C ALA A 70 3.27 -14.31 -8.98
N ASN A 71 4.40 -14.33 -9.69
CA ASN A 71 5.42 -15.37 -9.52
C ASN A 71 6.19 -15.05 -8.23
N LEU A 72 5.88 -15.72 -7.11
CA LEU A 72 6.49 -15.36 -5.81
C LEU A 72 8.00 -15.57 -5.82
N THR A 73 8.49 -16.65 -6.44
CA THR A 73 9.94 -16.89 -6.55
C THR A 73 10.62 -15.76 -7.32
N GLY A 74 10.06 -15.36 -8.46
CA GLY A 74 10.58 -14.27 -9.29
C GLY A 74 10.54 -12.94 -8.54
N LEU A 75 9.42 -12.64 -7.88
CA LEU A 75 9.25 -11.45 -7.07
C LEU A 75 10.24 -11.39 -5.90
N SER A 76 10.40 -12.50 -5.14
CA SER A 76 11.36 -12.57 -4.03
C SER A 76 12.79 -12.30 -4.50
N LYS A 77 13.18 -12.84 -5.66
CA LYS A 77 14.50 -12.55 -6.27
C LYS A 77 14.66 -11.07 -6.64
N THR A 78 13.64 -10.46 -7.23
CA THR A 78 13.68 -9.02 -7.60
C THR A 78 13.72 -8.12 -6.37
N LEU A 79 12.96 -8.45 -5.32
CA LEU A 79 12.97 -7.72 -4.06
C LEU A 79 14.28 -7.89 -3.30
N CYS A 80 14.92 -9.06 -3.36
CA CYS A 80 16.25 -9.24 -2.78
C CYS A 80 17.29 -8.32 -3.44
N LYS A 81 17.25 -8.17 -4.77
CA LYS A 81 18.13 -7.25 -5.50
C LYS A 81 17.95 -5.78 -5.12
N SER A 82 16.78 -5.40 -4.60
CA SER A 82 16.48 -4.05 -4.10
C SER A 82 16.65 -3.93 -2.58
N GLY A 83 17.11 -4.97 -1.89
CA GLY A 83 17.30 -4.98 -0.43
C GLY A 83 16.00 -5.08 0.37
N LEU A 84 14.87 -5.40 -0.28
CA LEU A 84 13.53 -5.46 0.35
C LEU A 84 13.14 -6.87 0.81
N SER A 85 13.91 -7.90 0.45
CA SER A 85 13.65 -9.30 0.82
C SER A 85 14.97 -10.05 1.04
N GLY A 86 14.93 -11.13 1.82
CA GLY A 86 16.08 -12.02 2.02
C GLY A 86 16.49 -12.77 0.74
N ALA A 87 17.69 -13.34 0.77
CA ALA A 87 18.29 -14.04 -0.38
C ALA A 87 17.59 -15.36 -0.75
N GLU A 88 16.84 -15.96 0.18
CA GLU A 88 16.16 -17.22 -0.06
C GLU A 88 14.93 -17.04 -0.96
N LYS A 89 14.61 -18.06 -1.77
CA LYS A 89 13.43 -18.05 -2.65
C LYS A 89 12.12 -17.75 -1.91
N ARG A 90 12.00 -18.22 -0.66
CA ARG A 90 10.81 -18.06 0.18
C ARG A 90 10.87 -16.82 1.08
N SER A 91 11.87 -15.95 0.99
CA SER A 91 11.98 -14.80 1.89
C SER A 91 10.76 -13.88 1.84
N PHE A 92 10.06 -13.83 0.70
CA PHE A 92 8.82 -13.08 0.56
C PHE A 92 7.55 -13.81 1.06
N SER A 93 7.62 -15.11 1.41
CA SER A 93 6.43 -15.88 1.78
C SER A 93 5.75 -15.39 3.05
N SER A 94 6.52 -14.85 4.00
CA SER A 94 5.96 -14.29 5.25
C SER A 94 5.09 -13.07 4.98
N PHE A 95 5.48 -12.22 4.02
CA PHE A 95 4.63 -11.10 3.58
C PHE A 95 3.35 -11.62 2.92
N ALA A 96 3.47 -12.56 1.97
CA ALA A 96 2.30 -13.12 1.29
C ALA A 96 1.31 -13.78 2.27
N ALA A 97 1.83 -14.53 3.26
CA ALA A 97 1.02 -15.10 4.33
C ALA A 97 0.36 -14.01 5.19
N GLY A 98 1.11 -12.98 5.60
CA GLY A 98 0.56 -11.84 6.36
C GLY A 98 -0.55 -11.12 5.59
N PHE A 99 -0.36 -10.89 4.28
CA PHE A 99 -1.37 -10.31 3.41
C PHE A 99 -2.65 -11.14 3.38
N ASN A 100 -2.52 -12.46 3.19
CA ASN A 100 -3.67 -13.37 3.16
C ASN A 100 -4.44 -13.42 4.48
N HIS A 101 -3.74 -13.21 5.61
CA HIS A 101 -4.35 -13.22 6.93
C HIS A 101 -4.91 -11.86 7.35
N SER A 102 -4.55 -10.78 6.64
CA SER A 102 -4.92 -9.42 7.02
C SER A 102 -6.43 -9.15 6.89
N TYR A 103 -7.09 -9.81 5.94
CA TYR A 103 -8.51 -9.65 5.67
C TYR A 103 -9.05 -10.87 4.91
N GLY A 104 -10.26 -11.33 5.26
CA GLY A 104 -10.80 -12.60 4.74
C GLY A 104 -11.05 -12.65 3.22
N LEU A 105 -11.00 -11.51 2.53
CA LEU A 105 -11.11 -11.40 1.07
C LEU A 105 -9.83 -10.83 0.41
N ALA A 106 -8.70 -10.89 1.11
CA ALA A 106 -7.40 -10.52 0.58
C ALA A 106 -6.59 -11.79 0.26
N ASP A 107 -6.20 -11.94 -1.00
CA ASP A 107 -5.42 -13.07 -1.49
C ASP A 107 -4.17 -12.60 -2.24
N PHE A 108 -3.02 -13.17 -1.89
CA PHE A 108 -1.76 -13.12 -2.60
C PHE A 108 -1.50 -14.51 -3.18
N ILE A 109 -1.76 -14.66 -4.47
CA ILE A 109 -1.75 -15.93 -5.19
C ILE A 109 -0.43 -16.11 -5.90
N ASP A 110 0.24 -17.24 -5.63
CA ASP A 110 1.37 -17.69 -6.43
C ASP A 110 0.89 -18.27 -7.76
N ALA A 111 1.29 -17.62 -8.85
CA ALA A 111 1.06 -18.08 -10.20
C ALA A 111 2.11 -19.10 -10.65
N GLY A 112 3.20 -19.28 -9.90
CA GLY A 112 4.32 -20.15 -10.26
C GLY A 112 5.38 -19.45 -11.11
N GLU A 113 6.46 -20.18 -11.42
CA GLU A 113 7.69 -19.57 -11.97
C GLU A 113 7.65 -19.28 -13.48
N LEU A 114 6.71 -19.88 -14.22
CA LEU A 114 6.66 -19.74 -15.68
C LEU A 114 6.16 -18.35 -16.08
N LYS A 115 6.73 -17.83 -17.17
CA LYS A 115 6.26 -16.61 -17.81
C LYS A 115 4.78 -16.78 -18.17
N GLU A 116 4.01 -15.70 -18.08
CA GLU A 116 2.58 -15.64 -18.43
C GLU A 116 1.61 -16.40 -17.51
N ASN A 117 2.07 -17.15 -16.50
CA ASN A 117 1.14 -17.81 -15.58
C ASN A 117 0.27 -16.81 -14.79
N ALA A 118 0.84 -15.68 -14.40
CA ALA A 118 0.11 -14.61 -13.72
C ALA A 118 -0.95 -14.03 -14.67
N ASP A 119 -0.56 -13.77 -15.92
CA ASP A 119 -1.45 -13.24 -16.95
C ASP A 119 -2.59 -14.22 -17.27
N PHE A 120 -2.29 -15.51 -17.36
CA PHE A 120 -3.26 -16.58 -17.57
C PHE A 120 -4.33 -16.59 -16.47
N LYS A 121 -3.91 -16.54 -15.20
CA LYS A 121 -4.84 -16.47 -14.05
C LYS A 121 -5.62 -15.16 -14.02
N LEU A 122 -4.95 -14.03 -14.27
CA LEU A 122 -5.58 -12.71 -14.21
C LEU A 122 -6.63 -12.53 -15.32
N LYS A 123 -6.36 -13.03 -16.54
CA LYS A 123 -7.33 -13.02 -17.65
C LYS A 123 -8.55 -13.87 -17.34
N ALA A 124 -8.35 -15.08 -16.80
CA ALA A 124 -9.45 -15.96 -16.42
C ALA A 124 -10.32 -15.33 -15.32
N ILE A 125 -9.71 -14.73 -14.29
CA ILE A 125 -10.47 -14.13 -13.20
C ILE A 125 -11.18 -12.84 -13.60
N LEU A 126 -10.57 -12.03 -14.47
CA LEU A 126 -11.20 -10.86 -15.05
C LEU A 126 -12.50 -11.23 -15.76
N ARG A 127 -12.47 -12.23 -16.65
CA ARG A 127 -13.66 -12.70 -17.38
C ARG A 127 -14.75 -13.20 -16.44
N LEU A 128 -14.37 -14.01 -15.45
CA LEU A 128 -15.32 -14.54 -14.46
C LEU A 128 -16.09 -13.42 -13.74
N TYR A 129 -15.40 -12.40 -13.23
CA TYR A 129 -16.07 -11.31 -12.49
C TYR A 129 -16.74 -10.29 -13.40
N ALA A 130 -16.21 -10.05 -14.61
CA ALA A 130 -16.83 -9.15 -15.56
C ALA A 130 -18.23 -9.63 -15.96
N GLU A 131 -18.43 -10.95 -16.09
CA GLU A 131 -19.73 -11.55 -16.40
C GLU A 131 -20.61 -11.78 -15.16
N ASN A 132 -20.05 -11.71 -13.95
CA ASN A 132 -20.79 -11.94 -12.71
C ASN A 132 -21.63 -10.72 -12.28
N ALA A 133 -22.95 -10.88 -12.24
CA ALA A 133 -23.89 -9.84 -11.83
C ALA A 133 -23.76 -9.41 -10.35
N GLN A 134 -23.16 -10.25 -9.49
CA GLN A 134 -22.86 -9.92 -8.10
C GLN A 134 -21.62 -9.02 -7.98
N CYS A 135 -20.71 -9.05 -8.96
CA CYS A 135 -19.57 -8.16 -9.00
C CYS A 135 -19.99 -6.78 -9.52
N LYS A 136 -20.17 -5.83 -8.61
CA LYS A 136 -20.68 -4.49 -8.95
C LYS A 136 -19.63 -3.61 -9.62
N HIS A 137 -18.36 -3.79 -9.29
CA HIS A 137 -17.28 -2.98 -9.83
C HIS A 137 -15.95 -3.74 -9.84
N ILE A 138 -15.11 -3.46 -10.83
CA ILE A 138 -13.77 -4.03 -11.00
C ILE A 138 -12.76 -2.90 -11.05
N TYR A 139 -11.82 -2.95 -10.11
CA TYR A 139 -10.58 -2.17 -10.17
C TYR A 139 -9.49 -3.03 -10.80
N PHE A 140 -8.99 -2.64 -11.97
CA PHE A 140 -8.00 -3.40 -12.72
C PHE A 140 -6.62 -2.73 -12.67
N ALA A 141 -5.65 -3.36 -12.02
CA ALA A 141 -4.34 -2.78 -11.72
C ALA A 141 -3.16 -3.43 -12.48
N ALA A 142 -3.39 -3.86 -13.73
CA ALA A 142 -2.35 -4.42 -14.59
C ALA A 142 -2.12 -3.59 -15.88
N CYS A 143 -2.39 -2.29 -15.83
CA CYS A 143 -2.34 -1.38 -16.98
C CYS A 143 -0.93 -1.02 -17.49
N HIS A 144 0.10 -1.71 -17.00
CA HIS A 144 1.47 -1.61 -17.50
C HIS A 144 1.76 -2.58 -18.65
N ASP A 145 0.94 -3.63 -18.80
CA ASP A 145 1.08 -4.62 -19.85
C ASP A 145 -0.06 -4.49 -20.88
N VAL A 146 0.30 -4.13 -22.11
CA VAL A 146 -0.64 -3.97 -23.23
C VAL A 146 -1.34 -5.26 -23.61
N GLY A 147 -0.80 -6.42 -23.21
CA GLY A 147 -1.36 -7.75 -23.45
C GLY A 147 -2.73 -7.98 -22.81
N TYR A 148 -3.17 -7.09 -21.90
CA TYR A 148 -4.51 -7.12 -21.30
C TYR A 148 -5.55 -6.27 -22.03
N VAL A 149 -5.14 -5.42 -22.98
CA VAL A 149 -6.07 -4.53 -23.69
C VAL A 149 -7.13 -5.33 -24.43
N SER A 150 -6.73 -6.41 -25.12
CA SER A 150 -7.66 -7.27 -25.87
C SER A 150 -8.72 -7.93 -24.99
N ASP A 151 -8.39 -8.27 -23.74
CA ASP A 151 -9.32 -8.85 -22.77
C ASP A 151 -10.30 -7.80 -22.20
N LEU A 152 -9.96 -6.51 -22.26
CA LEU A 152 -10.82 -5.41 -21.80
C LEU A 152 -11.68 -4.78 -22.91
N ILE A 153 -11.35 -5.01 -24.19
CA ILE A 153 -12.12 -4.52 -25.34
C ILE A 153 -13.62 -4.85 -25.25
N PRO A 154 -14.06 -6.06 -24.82
CA PRO A 154 -15.48 -6.38 -24.71
C PRO A 154 -16.25 -5.47 -23.75
N PHE A 155 -15.55 -4.81 -22.81
CA PHE A 155 -16.14 -3.94 -21.78
C PHE A 155 -15.85 -2.45 -22.05
N ARG A 156 -15.39 -2.11 -23.26
CA ARG A 156 -15.07 -0.74 -23.66
C ARG A 156 -16.22 0.23 -23.38
N GLY A 157 -15.89 1.39 -22.80
CA GLY A 157 -16.83 2.45 -22.44
C GLY A 157 -17.61 2.19 -21.15
N ASN A 158 -17.47 1.03 -20.51
CA ASN A 158 -18.20 0.70 -19.28
C ASN A 158 -17.57 1.35 -18.04
N ARG A 159 -17.87 2.64 -17.83
CA ARG A 159 -17.39 3.42 -16.68
C ARG A 159 -18.03 3.01 -15.36
N GLU A 160 -19.26 2.50 -15.40
CA GLU A 160 -20.00 2.10 -14.20
C GLU A 160 -19.37 0.87 -13.52
N ARG A 161 -18.84 -0.08 -14.30
CA ARG A 161 -18.28 -1.33 -13.76
C ARG A 161 -16.77 -1.41 -13.77
N PHE A 162 -16.06 -0.60 -14.56
CA PHE A 162 -14.60 -0.70 -14.68
C PHE A 162 -13.89 0.60 -14.32
N THR A 163 -12.91 0.48 -13.42
CA THR A 163 -11.90 1.49 -13.14
C THR A 163 -10.52 0.88 -13.34
N LEU A 164 -9.73 1.49 -14.23
CA LEU A 164 -8.33 1.15 -14.45
C LEU A 164 -7.47 1.89 -13.45
N ILE A 165 -6.57 1.17 -12.78
CA ILE A 165 -5.65 1.78 -11.82
C ILE A 165 -4.41 2.24 -12.55
N ARG A 166 -4.08 3.51 -12.36
CA ARG A 166 -2.81 4.10 -12.72
C ARG A 166 -1.93 4.19 -11.49
N THR A 167 -0.69 3.74 -11.65
CA THR A 167 0.32 3.81 -10.59
C THR A 167 1.42 4.77 -11.03
N PRO A 168 1.76 5.83 -10.26
CA PRO A 168 2.72 6.85 -10.69
C PRO A 168 4.09 6.29 -11.10
N SER A 169 4.55 5.23 -10.42
CA SER A 169 5.85 4.61 -10.63
C SER A 169 5.88 3.56 -11.75
N LEU A 170 4.76 3.31 -12.44
CA LEU A 170 4.65 2.34 -13.53
C LEU A 170 4.12 3.01 -14.80
N LEU A 171 4.60 2.55 -15.96
CA LEU A 171 4.10 3.03 -17.24
C LEU A 171 2.60 2.70 -17.37
N PHE A 172 1.78 3.72 -17.59
CA PHE A 172 0.38 3.54 -18.00
C PHE A 172 0.31 3.64 -19.53
N HIS A 173 0.00 2.54 -20.21
CA HIS A 173 0.03 2.53 -21.67
C HIS A 173 -1.18 3.27 -22.27
N LYS A 174 -0.96 4.11 -23.27
CA LYS A 174 -2.00 4.97 -23.90
C LYS A 174 -3.15 4.18 -24.56
N GLU A 175 -2.93 2.90 -24.88
CA GLU A 175 -4.00 2.03 -25.41
C GLU A 175 -5.13 1.83 -24.39
N PHE A 176 -4.84 1.88 -23.10
CA PHE A 176 -5.87 1.81 -22.06
C PHE A 176 -6.78 3.04 -22.05
N ASP A 177 -6.27 4.24 -22.42
CA ASP A 177 -7.09 5.45 -22.53
C ASP A 177 -8.17 5.29 -23.63
N ARG A 178 -7.86 4.54 -24.69
CA ARG A 178 -8.80 4.29 -25.80
C ARG A 178 -9.99 3.41 -25.41
N LEU A 179 -9.91 2.72 -24.27
CA LEU A 179 -10.99 1.88 -23.76
C LEU A 179 -12.13 2.71 -23.17
N GLY A 180 -11.94 4.00 -22.86
CA GLY A 180 -12.99 4.89 -22.37
C GLY A 180 -13.58 4.52 -21.00
N MET A 181 -12.89 3.65 -20.24
CA MET A 181 -13.20 3.30 -18.85
C MET A 181 -12.77 4.42 -17.88
N ASN A 182 -13.17 4.34 -16.61
CA ASN A 182 -12.62 5.23 -15.60
C ASN A 182 -11.13 4.92 -15.38
N VAL A 183 -10.33 5.94 -15.10
CA VAL A 183 -8.93 5.79 -14.70
C VAL A 183 -8.75 6.54 -13.39
N GLU A 184 -8.23 5.85 -12.38
CA GLU A 184 -8.00 6.42 -11.06
C GLU A 184 -6.58 6.10 -10.58
N GLU A 185 -5.98 7.05 -9.86
CA GLU A 185 -4.70 6.84 -9.16
C GLU A 185 -4.98 6.54 -7.69
N LEU A 186 -4.41 5.45 -7.19
CA LEU A 186 -4.47 5.09 -5.76
C LEU A 186 -3.18 5.53 -5.07
N LEU A 187 -2.92 6.84 -5.06
CA LEU A 187 -1.67 7.45 -4.60
C LEU A 187 -1.24 7.01 -3.18
N PHE A 188 -2.21 6.68 -2.34
CA PHE A 188 -1.99 6.34 -0.94
C PHE A 188 -1.75 4.85 -0.68
N ILE A 189 -2.28 3.98 -1.56
CA ILE A 189 -2.14 2.51 -1.47
C ILE A 189 -0.89 2.04 -2.23
N LEU A 190 -0.63 2.63 -3.40
CA LEU A 190 0.51 2.30 -4.26
C LEU A 190 1.48 3.48 -4.28
N ARG A 191 2.19 3.65 -3.16
CA ARG A 191 3.12 4.77 -2.97
C ARG A 191 4.36 4.58 -3.85
N SER A 192 4.84 5.66 -4.46
CA SER A 192 6.22 5.71 -4.95
C SER A 192 7.12 5.83 -3.74
N SER A 193 8.08 4.94 -3.56
CA SER A 193 9.23 5.25 -2.71
C SER A 193 9.96 6.41 -3.38
N ALA A 194 9.95 7.59 -2.75
CA ALA A 194 10.93 8.61 -3.08
C ALA A 194 12.31 8.00 -2.75
N GLY A 195 13.11 7.75 -3.78
CA GLY A 195 14.54 7.49 -3.63
C GLY A 195 15.29 8.80 -3.48
#